data_AF-A0A2A6E3U8-F1
#
_entry.id   AF-A0A2A6E3U8-F1
#
_cell.length_a   1.000
_cell.length_b   1.000
_cell.length_c   1.000
_cell.angle_alpha   90.00
_cell.angle_beta   90.00
_cell.angle_gamma   90.00
#
_symmetry.space_group_name_H-M   'P 1'
#
loop_
_entity.id
_entity.type
_entity.pdbx_description
1 polymer ?
#
loop_
_entity_poly.entity_id
_entity_poly.type
_entity_poly.pdbx_seq_one_letter_code
_entity_poly.pdbx_strand_id
1 'polypeptide(L)' 'MFHVSLDRFAVGLPDPQEREPEVIATCACGCGEEIRAGYEYIEAHGEWFADTSCFLKYHDAAWRCAGVS' A
#
# COMPACT_ATOMS: atom_id res chain seq x y z
N MET A 1 9.52 43.78 -9.16
CA MET A 1 8.53 42.93 -8.47
C MET A 1 8.76 41.52 -8.98
N PHE A 2 9.28 40.62 -8.15
CA PHE A 2 9.60 39.25 -8.58
C PHE A 2 8.31 38.42 -8.56
N HIS A 3 7.90 37.92 -9.72
CA HIS A 3 6.76 37.03 -9.86
C HIS A 3 7.28 35.60 -9.62
N VAL A 4 7.08 35.07 -8.41
CA VAL A 4 7.41 33.68 -8.11
C VAL A 4 6.25 32.82 -8.60
N SER A 5 6.50 31.99 -9.61
CA SER A 5 5.55 30.94 -9.98
C SER A 5 5.61 29.84 -8.93
N LEU A 6 4.47 29.52 -8.31
CA LEU A 6 4.32 28.40 -7.37
C LEU A 6 3.98 27.09 -8.10
N ASP A 7 3.82 27.15 -9.42
CA ASP A 7 3.61 25.96 -10.25
C ASP A 7 4.96 25.26 -10.48
N ARG A 8 5.15 24.11 -9.83
CA ARG A 8 6.37 23.31 -9.94
C ARG A 8 6.61 22.81 -11.36
N PHE A 9 5.54 22.57 -12.12
CA PHE A 9 5.61 22.07 -13.49
C PHE A 9 6.07 23.18 -14.44
N ALA A 10 5.66 24.43 -14.17
CA ALA A 10 6.08 25.60 -14.95
C ALA A 10 7.59 25.91 -14.87
N VAL A 11 8.29 25.40 -13.86
CA VAL A 11 9.75 25.54 -13.69
C VAL A 11 10.52 24.24 -13.97
N GLY A 12 9.86 23.23 -14.53
CA GLY A 12 10.51 21.97 -14.95
C GLY A 12 10.98 21.08 -13.80
N LEU A 13 10.40 21.22 -12.61
CA LEU A 13 10.67 20.29 -11.51
C LEU A 13 10.01 18.94 -11.82
N PRO A 14 10.68 17.81 -11.52
CA PRO A 14 10.12 16.49 -11.78
C PRO A 14 8.85 16.28 -10.96
N ASP A 15 7.89 15.55 -11.51
CA ASP A 15 6.69 15.15 -10.79
C ASP A 15 7.06 14.05 -9.78
N PRO A 16 6.94 14.28 -8.46
CA PRO A 16 7.16 13.21 -7.49
C PRO A 16 6.22 12.02 -7.68
N GLN A 17 5.07 12.21 -8.34
CA GLN A 17 4.09 11.16 -8.63
C GLN A 17 4.45 10.32 -9.87
N GLU A 18 5.44 10.73 -10.67
CA GLU A 18 5.91 9.98 -11.84
C GLU A 18 6.85 8.81 -11.46
N ARG A 19 7.38 8.81 -10.22
CA ARG A 19 8.20 7.70 -9.74
C ARG A 19 7.32 6.51 -9.39
N GLU A 20 7.63 5.36 -9.99
CA GLU A 20 7.02 4.11 -9.57
C GLU A 20 7.33 3.84 -8.09
N PRO A 21 6.33 3.50 -7.28
CA PRO A 21 6.52 3.15 -5.88
C PRO A 21 7.44 1.95 -5.72
N GLU A 22 8.43 2.07 -4.83
CA GLU A 22 9.35 0.99 -4.47
C GLU A 22 8.60 -0.19 -3.85
N VAL A 23 8.97 -1.42 -4.22
CA VAL A 23 8.47 -2.64 -3.59
C VAL A 23 9.27 -2.88 -2.31
N ILE A 24 8.58 -2.93 -1.17
CA ILE A 24 9.21 -3.07 0.15
C ILE A 24 9.02 -4.47 0.75
N ALA A 25 7.99 -5.20 0.34
CA ALA A 25 7.76 -6.59 0.75
C ALA A 25 6.87 -7.33 -0.26
N THR A 26 6.73 -8.64 -0.06
CA THR A 26 5.77 -9.48 -0.78
C THR A 26 4.80 -10.09 0.23
N CYS A 27 3.52 -10.19 -0.14
CA CYS A 27 2.47 -10.69 0.75
C CYS A 27 2.78 -12.10 1.27
N ALA A 28 2.79 -12.25 2.60
CA ALA A 28 3.14 -13.48 3.31
C ALA A 28 2.15 -14.64 3.07
N CYS A 29 0.93 -14.37 2.60
CA CYS A 29 -0.06 -15.41 2.31
C CYS A 29 0.30 -16.29 1.09
N GLY A 30 1.35 -15.92 0.35
CA GLY A 30 1.83 -16.65 -0.83
C GLY A 30 1.10 -16.31 -2.13
N CYS A 31 0.30 -15.23 -2.18
CA CYS A 31 -0.35 -14.79 -3.42
C CYS A 31 0.62 -14.13 -4.41
N GLY A 32 1.81 -13.71 -3.97
CA GLY A 32 2.81 -13.05 -4.79
C GLY A 32 2.58 -11.54 -4.99
N GLU A 33 1.59 -10.96 -4.32
CA GLU A 33 1.30 -9.53 -4.41
C GLU A 33 2.38 -8.69 -3.72
N GLU A 34 2.80 -7.62 -4.40
CA GLU A 34 3.84 -6.70 -3.94
C GLU A 34 3.25 -5.62 -3.03
N ILE A 35 3.90 -5.41 -1.89
CA ILE A 35 3.58 -4.30 -0.99
C ILE A 35 4.53 -3.16 -1.34
N ARG A 36 3.96 -2.00 -1.68
CA ARG A 36 4.69 -0.86 -2.22
C ARG A 36 4.70 0.32 -1.26
N ALA A 37 5.81 1.06 -1.25
CA ALA A 37 5.97 2.23 -0.41
C ALA A 37 4.87 3.27 -0.68
N GLY A 38 4.23 3.76 0.38
CA GLY A 38 3.14 4.73 0.30
C GLY A 38 1.75 4.12 0.10
N TYR A 39 1.62 2.80 0.03
CA TYR A 39 0.34 2.09 -0.06
C TYR A 39 -0.02 1.43 1.27
N GLU A 40 -1.30 1.16 1.47
CA GLU A 40 -1.80 0.47 2.66
C GLU A 40 -1.40 -1.01 2.65
N TYR A 41 -1.09 -1.53 3.82
CA TYR A 41 -0.80 -2.95 4.07
C TYR A 41 -1.08 -3.28 5.54
N ILE A 42 -1.08 -4.56 5.87
CA ILE A 42 -1.23 -5.05 7.25
C ILE A 42 0.09 -5.67 7.70
N GLU A 43 0.64 -5.20 8.82
CA GLU A 43 1.75 -5.85 9.51
C GLU A 43 1.21 -6.62 10.73
N ALA A 44 1.54 -7.91 10.83
CA ALA A 44 1.22 -8.70 12.02
C ALA A 44 2.30 -9.76 12.25
N HIS A 45 2.82 -9.84 13.48
CA HIS A 45 3.84 -10.82 13.88
C HIS A 45 5.11 -10.81 13.01
N GLY A 46 5.48 -9.65 12.45
CA GLY A 46 6.62 -9.51 11.54
C GLY A 46 6.33 -9.93 10.10
N GLU A 47 5.11 -10.39 9.82
CA GLU A 47 4.62 -10.73 8.48
C GLU A 47 3.81 -9.58 7.88
N TRP A 48 3.85 -9.48 6.55
CA TRP A 48 3.27 -8.36 5.81
C TRP A 48 2.21 -8.89 4.84
N PHE A 49 1.02 -8.29 4.86
CA PHE A 49 -0.14 -8.73 4.06
C PHE A 49 -0.68 -7.59 3.20
N ALA A 50 -0.96 -7.90 1.94
CA ALA A 50 -1.52 -6.95 0.98
C ALA A 50 -2.93 -6.48 1.38
N ASP A 51 -3.74 -7.37 1.98
CA ASP A 51 -5.08 -7.04 2.43
C ASP A 51 -5.57 -7.95 3.58
N THR A 52 -6.76 -7.62 4.11
CA THR A 52 -7.42 -8.37 5.18
C THR A 52 -7.71 -9.81 4.80
N SER A 53 -8.02 -10.10 3.53
CA SER A 53 -8.30 -11.47 3.09
C SER A 53 -7.05 -12.35 3.13
N CYS A 54 -5.90 -11.79 2.77
CA CYS A 54 -4.60 -12.43 2.83
C CYS A 54 -4.19 -12.70 4.28
N PHE A 55 -4.38 -11.72 5.16
CA PHE A 55 -4.17 -11.88 6.60
C PHE A 55 -5.02 -13.02 7.17
N LEU A 56 -6.33 -13.00 6.91
CA LEU A 56 -7.25 -14.03 7.39
C LEU A 56 -6.88 -15.42 6.85
N LYS A 57 -6.56 -15.52 5.56
CA LYS A 57 -6.12 -16.78 4.93
C LYS A 57 -4.86 -17.35 5.59
N TYR A 58 -3.86 -16.51 5.84
CA TYR A 58 -2.60 -16.93 6.44
C TYR A 58 -2.79 -17.47 7.87
N HIS A 59 -3.71 -16.87 8.63
CA HIS A 59 -4.01 -17.27 10.01
C HIS A 59 -5.12 -18.32 10.15
N ASP A 60 -5.55 -18.94 9.04
CA ASP A 60 -6.70 -19.86 9.03
C ASP A 60 -7.95 -19.27 9.73
N ALA A 61 -8.15 -17.97 9.55
CA ALA A 61 -9.22 -17.20 10.16
C ALA A 61 -10.31 -16.86 9.13
N ALA A 62 -11.52 -16.61 9.63
CA ALA A 62 -12.64 -16.21 8.81
C ALA A 62 -13.35 -14.99 9.39
N TRP A 63 -13.65 -14.01 8.53
CA TRP A 63 -14.55 -12.92 8.88
C TRP A 63 -15.98 -13.44 8.96
N ARG A 64 -16.64 -13.26 10.10
CA ARG A 64 -18.03 -13.68 10.33
C ARG A 64 -18.81 -12.54 10.97
N CYS A 65 -20.04 -12.34 10.52
CA CYS A 65 -21.01 -11.50 11.24
C CYS A 65 -21.78 -12.39 12.23
N ALA A 66 -21.81 -11.99 13.50
CA ALA A 66 -22.65 -12.64 14.49
C ALA A 66 -24.12 -12.21 14.27
N GLY A 67 -25.04 -13.18 14.17
CA GLY A 67 -26.48 -12.91 14.27
C GLY A 67 -27.22 -12.61 12.97
N VAL A 68 -27.12 -13.51 11.98
CA VAL A 68 -28.25 -13.73 11.06
C VAL A 68 -28.63 -15.20 11.21
N SER A 69 -29.78 -15.43 11.84
CA SER A 69 -30.51 -16.70 11.78
C SER A 69 -31.02 -16.94 10.36
#